data_AF-A0AAV6ZQP7-F1
#
_entry.id   AF-A0AAV6ZQP7-F1
#
_cell.length_a   1.000
_cell.length_b   1.000
_cell.length_c   1.000
_cell.angle_alpha   90.00
_cell.angle_beta   90.00
_cell.angle_gamma   90.00
#
_symmetry.space_group_name_H-M   'P 1'
#
loop_
_entity.id
_entity.type
_entity.pdbx_description
1 polymer ?
#
loop_
_entity_poly.entity_id
_entity_poly.type
_entity_poly.pdbx_seq_one_letter_code
_entity_poly.pdbx_strand_id
1 'polypeptide(L)'
;MDAKGTLGGLFSQILHGEDIVRERAIKFLSTKLKALPEDVMTKEVDDFIFSESKKTVSGRQQLVDLVSEQAGLHQTLNPADPDSVDRLLQCMRQAVPLFSKNVHSTNFVTYFCENVLPILSTLTSPAEGIDVQLEVLKLLAEMSSFCGDMDKLESNLNKLFDKLLEYMPLPPEEVENGENSANEEPKLQFSYVECLLFSFHQLGRKMPDFLIDKVDADKLKDFKIRLQYFARGLQVYIRQLRLALQGKTGDSLKTEENKIKVVALKITNNINVLIKDLFHNPPSYKSTVTLSWKPVQKTEVGQKRSSEDSSSSSPPKKPIPGPKRDSRQIYNPPSGKYSGSLGNFPYEQRGGFRGGRGRGWGGRGNRSRGRVY
;
A
#
# COMPACT_ATOMS: atom_id res chain seq x y z
N MET A 1 -32.11 -23.54 25.32
CA MET A 1 -31.88 -22.14 24.90
C MET A 1 -30.83 -22.16 23.79
N ASP A 2 -30.96 -21.31 22.78
CA ASP A 2 -30.05 -21.27 21.64
C ASP A 2 -28.94 -20.22 21.86
N ALA A 3 -27.71 -20.68 22.05
CA ALA A 3 -26.54 -19.83 22.26
C ALA A 3 -26.23 -18.98 21.01
N LYS A 4 -26.34 -19.56 19.80
CA LYS A 4 -26.06 -18.85 18.54
C LYS A 4 -27.10 -17.76 18.28
N GLY A 5 -28.38 -18.06 18.46
CA GLY A 5 -29.46 -17.07 18.35
C GLY A 5 -29.27 -15.89 19.31
N THR A 6 -28.89 -16.18 20.56
CA THR A 6 -28.62 -15.13 21.57
C THR A 6 -27.42 -14.26 21.19
N LEU A 7 -26.31 -14.89 20.78
CA LEU A 7 -25.11 -14.18 20.33
C LEU A 7 -25.37 -13.38 19.06
N GLY A 8 -26.17 -13.90 18.12
CA GLY A 8 -26.58 -13.20 16.91
C GLY A 8 -27.33 -11.91 17.22
N GLY A 9 -28.23 -11.93 18.21
CA GLY A 9 -28.90 -10.73 18.72
C GLY A 9 -27.91 -9.70 19.30
N LEU A 10 -26.95 -10.17 20.11
CA LEU A 10 -25.91 -9.31 20.69
C LEU A 10 -25.01 -8.68 19.61
N PHE A 11 -24.51 -9.47 18.67
CA PHE A 11 -23.66 -8.97 17.59
C PHE A 11 -24.41 -8.06 16.62
N SER A 12 -25.70 -8.28 16.38
CA SER A 12 -26.55 -7.35 15.62
C SER A 12 -26.59 -5.97 16.29
N GLN A 13 -26.78 -5.92 17.61
CA GLN A 13 -26.73 -4.67 18.37
C GLN A 13 -25.32 -4.04 18.38
N ILE A 14 -24.26 -4.85 18.35
CA ILE A 14 -22.89 -4.33 18.27
C ILE A 14 -22.63 -3.68 16.90
N LEU A 15 -23.10 -4.29 15.82
CA LEU A 15 -22.86 -3.84 14.45
C LEU A 15 -23.78 -2.70 14.02
N HIS A 16 -25.04 -2.72 14.45
CA HIS A 16 -26.10 -1.84 13.93
C HIS A 16 -26.82 -1.04 15.02
N GLY A 17 -26.60 -1.34 16.30
CA GLY A 17 -27.24 -0.65 17.42
C GLY A 17 -26.59 0.68 17.79
N GLU A 18 -27.26 1.40 18.70
CA GLU A 18 -26.79 2.67 19.27
C GLU A 18 -25.52 2.49 20.12
N ASP A 19 -24.72 3.54 20.24
CA ASP A 19 -23.39 3.49 20.88
C ASP A 19 -23.45 2.97 22.33
N ILE A 20 -24.43 3.40 23.11
CA ILE A 20 -24.62 2.94 24.51
C ILE A 20 -24.94 1.44 24.55
N VAL A 21 -25.78 0.96 23.63
CA VAL A 21 -26.18 -0.46 23.56
C VAL A 21 -25.00 -1.31 23.08
N ARG A 22 -24.25 -0.83 22.08
CA ARG A 22 -23.02 -1.45 21.58
C ARG A 22 -22.00 -1.63 22.70
N GLU A 23 -21.70 -0.57 23.45
CA GLU A 23 -20.72 -0.61 24.55
C GLU A 23 -21.14 -1.61 25.64
N ARG A 24 -22.43 -1.60 26.02
CA ARG A 24 -22.98 -2.54 27.00
C ARG A 24 -22.92 -3.99 26.50
N ALA A 25 -23.23 -4.25 25.23
CA ALA A 25 -23.16 -5.57 24.64
C ALA A 25 -21.71 -6.10 24.58
N ILE A 26 -20.74 -5.27 24.20
CA ILE A 26 -19.31 -5.64 24.22
C ILE A 26 -18.86 -5.97 25.65
N LYS A 27 -19.21 -5.12 26.62
CA LYS A 27 -18.87 -5.35 28.03
C LYS A 27 -19.52 -6.62 28.59
N PHE A 28 -20.76 -6.90 28.20
CA PHE A 28 -21.45 -8.14 28.55
C PHE A 28 -20.70 -9.36 27.99
N LEU A 29 -20.36 -9.37 26.70
CA LEU A 29 -19.58 -10.45 26.10
C LEU A 29 -18.24 -10.61 26.82
N SER A 30 -17.46 -9.55 26.98
CA SER A 30 -16.14 -9.61 27.64
C SER A 30 -16.16 -10.20 29.06
N THR A 31 -17.23 -9.97 29.81
CA THR A 31 -17.33 -10.39 31.22
C THR A 31 -18.09 -11.69 31.44
N LYS A 32 -19.12 -11.98 30.64
CA LYS A 32 -20.04 -13.10 30.87
C LYS A 32 -19.71 -14.35 30.07
N LEU A 33 -19.04 -14.22 28.92
CA LEU A 33 -18.66 -15.37 28.10
C LEU A 33 -17.74 -16.34 28.87
N LYS A 34 -16.81 -15.81 29.66
CA LYS A 34 -15.88 -16.59 30.49
C LYS A 34 -16.57 -17.35 31.63
N ALA A 35 -17.81 -16.98 31.96
CA ALA A 35 -18.58 -17.60 33.04
C ALA A 35 -19.58 -18.64 32.53
N LEU A 36 -19.66 -18.85 31.21
CA LEU A 36 -20.50 -19.88 30.63
C LEU A 36 -19.83 -21.25 30.78
N PRO A 37 -20.61 -22.30 31.10
CA PRO A 37 -20.06 -23.66 31.19
C PRO A 37 -19.64 -24.20 29.82
N GLU A 38 -18.69 -25.13 29.81
CA GLU A 38 -18.03 -25.66 28.60
C GLU A 38 -19.00 -26.38 27.65
N ASP A 39 -20.09 -26.95 28.17
CA ASP A 39 -21.14 -27.60 27.39
C ASP A 39 -21.93 -26.62 26.51
N VAL A 40 -21.99 -25.34 26.90
CA VAL A 40 -22.56 -24.25 26.11
C VAL A 40 -21.52 -23.66 25.14
N MET A 41 -20.26 -23.58 25.58
CA MET A 41 -19.11 -23.10 24.80
C MET A 41 -18.59 -24.18 23.84
N THR A 42 -19.47 -24.68 22.99
CA THR A 42 -19.10 -25.63 21.94
C THR A 42 -18.23 -24.97 20.87
N LYS A 43 -17.45 -25.77 20.14
CA LYS A 43 -16.63 -25.31 19.02
C LYS A 43 -17.41 -24.46 18.00
N GLU A 44 -18.66 -24.81 17.72
CA GLU A 44 -19.48 -24.05 16.79
C GLU A 44 -19.87 -22.65 17.30
N VAL A 45 -19.98 -22.50 18.62
CA VAL A 45 -20.25 -21.22 19.28
C VAL A 45 -18.97 -20.38 19.29
N ASP A 46 -17.81 -20.98 19.56
CA ASP A 46 -16.50 -20.31 19.43
C ASP A 46 -16.25 -19.81 18.01
N ASP A 47 -16.48 -20.66 17.01
CA ASP A 47 -16.34 -20.30 15.60
C ASP A 47 -17.28 -19.14 15.21
N PHE A 48 -18.51 -19.14 15.76
CA PHE A 48 -19.47 -18.05 15.56
C PHE A 48 -18.98 -16.75 16.20
N ILE A 49 -18.55 -16.78 17.47
CA ILE A 49 -18.03 -15.60 18.18
C ILE A 49 -16.80 -15.04 17.46
N PHE A 50 -15.89 -15.90 17.02
CA PHE A 50 -14.71 -15.50 16.28
C PHE A 50 -15.07 -14.83 14.95
N SER A 51 -16.01 -15.42 14.21
CA SER A 51 -16.52 -14.87 12.94
C SER A 51 -17.16 -13.49 13.12
N GLU A 52 -18.03 -13.34 14.11
CA GLU A 52 -18.69 -12.05 14.37
C GLU A 52 -17.73 -10.99 14.92
N SER A 53 -16.78 -11.39 15.78
CA SER A 53 -15.76 -10.49 16.33
C SER A 53 -14.91 -9.85 15.24
N LYS A 54 -14.59 -10.60 14.17
CA LYS A 54 -13.87 -10.09 12.99
C LYS A 54 -14.59 -8.96 12.25
N LYS A 55 -15.92 -8.84 12.39
CA LYS A 55 -16.69 -7.78 11.71
C LYS A 55 -16.55 -6.41 12.38
N THR A 56 -16.16 -6.40 13.65
CA THR A 56 -16.04 -5.16 14.44
C THR A 56 -14.59 -4.69 14.52
N VAL A 57 -14.37 -3.39 14.78
CA VAL A 57 -13.00 -2.86 15.01
C VAL A 57 -12.48 -3.34 16.36
N SER A 58 -13.28 -3.22 17.43
CA SER A 58 -12.89 -3.64 18.78
C SER A 58 -12.64 -5.14 18.89
N GLY A 59 -13.46 -5.98 18.25
CA GLY A 59 -13.26 -7.43 18.26
C GLY A 59 -12.00 -7.84 17.51
N ARG A 60 -11.72 -7.22 16.35
CA ARG A 60 -10.44 -7.44 15.65
C ARG A 60 -9.24 -6.98 16.47
N GLN A 61 -9.32 -5.86 17.19
CA GLN A 61 -8.25 -5.42 18.08
C GLN A 61 -7.99 -6.45 19.19
N GLN A 62 -9.03 -6.95 19.86
CA GLN A 62 -8.87 -8.00 20.88
C GLN A 62 -8.26 -9.28 20.31
N LEU A 63 -8.64 -9.69 19.09
CA LEU A 63 -8.02 -10.83 18.42
C LEU A 63 -6.54 -10.58 18.09
N VAL A 64 -6.18 -9.36 17.68
CA VAL A 64 -4.78 -8.97 17.46
C VAL A 64 -3.98 -9.03 18.76
N ASP A 65 -4.54 -8.56 19.87
CA ASP A 65 -3.89 -8.60 21.18
C ASP A 65 -3.64 -10.05 21.63
N LEU A 66 -4.62 -10.95 21.45
CA LEU A 66 -4.46 -12.39 21.71
C LEU A 66 -3.36 -13.02 20.84
N VAL A 67 -3.32 -12.68 19.55
CA VAL A 67 -2.26 -13.20 18.66
C VAL A 67 -0.89 -12.65 19.04
N SER A 68 -0.82 -11.40 19.51
CA SER A 68 0.42 -10.78 20.02
C SER A 68 0.94 -11.50 21.28
N GLU A 69 0.04 -11.85 22.20
CA GLU A 69 0.37 -12.65 23.39
C GLU A 69 0.86 -14.05 23.01
N GLN A 70 0.13 -14.74 22.11
CA GLN A 70 0.48 -16.08 21.64
C GLN A 70 1.81 -16.12 20.88
N ALA A 71 2.10 -15.08 20.10
CA ALA A 71 3.37 -14.93 19.38
C ALA A 71 4.55 -14.64 20.31
N GLY A 72 4.30 -14.21 21.55
CA GLY A 72 5.35 -13.87 22.50
C GLY A 72 6.23 -12.71 22.03
N LEU A 73 5.64 -11.62 21.50
CA LEU A 73 6.39 -10.48 20.95
C LEU A 73 7.30 -9.73 21.95
N HIS A 74 7.28 -10.13 23.22
CA HIS A 74 8.19 -9.66 24.26
C HIS A 74 9.47 -10.51 24.39
N GLN A 75 9.54 -11.65 23.70
CA GLN A 75 10.64 -12.62 23.75
C GLN A 75 11.53 -12.47 22.52
N THR A 76 12.83 -12.62 22.71
CA THR A 76 13.78 -12.68 21.58
C THR A 76 13.57 -13.96 20.79
N LEU A 77 13.56 -13.87 19.46
CA LEU A 77 13.42 -15.03 18.59
C LEU A 77 14.72 -15.86 18.61
N ASN A 78 14.62 -17.17 18.86
CA ASN A 78 15.76 -18.07 18.82
C ASN A 78 15.84 -18.76 17.44
N PRO A 79 16.78 -18.37 16.56
CA PRO A 79 16.86 -18.92 15.20
C PRO A 79 17.22 -20.42 15.17
N ALA A 80 17.80 -20.95 16.26
CA ALA A 80 18.15 -22.36 16.37
C ALA A 80 16.96 -23.27 16.72
N ASP A 81 15.81 -22.69 17.09
CA ASP A 81 14.59 -23.41 17.43
C ASP A 81 13.56 -23.26 16.29
N PRO A 82 13.39 -24.26 15.41
CA PRO A 82 12.44 -24.22 14.30
C PRO A 82 10.99 -23.98 14.75
N ASP A 83 10.61 -24.50 15.92
CA ASP A 83 9.25 -24.37 16.45
C ASP A 83 8.93 -22.91 16.80
N SER A 84 9.96 -22.12 17.17
CA SER A 84 9.80 -20.70 17.46
C SER A 84 9.51 -19.88 16.20
N VAL A 85 10.19 -20.18 15.10
CA VAL A 85 10.02 -19.49 13.81
C VAL A 85 8.68 -19.86 13.20
N ASP A 86 8.32 -21.14 13.20
CA ASP A 86 7.03 -21.61 12.68
C ASP A 86 5.86 -21.02 13.47
N ARG A 87 5.96 -20.98 14.80
CA ARG A 87 4.96 -20.33 15.66
C ARG A 87 4.81 -18.86 15.34
N LEU A 88 5.91 -18.12 15.19
CA LEU A 88 5.89 -16.71 14.84
C LEU A 88 5.19 -16.50 13.49
N LEU A 89 5.60 -17.23 12.46
CA LEU A 89 5.02 -17.14 11.12
C LEU A 89 3.52 -17.48 11.12
N GLN A 90 3.11 -18.53 11.84
CA GLN A 90 1.71 -18.91 11.95
C GLN A 90 0.88 -17.84 12.64
N CYS A 91 1.38 -17.28 13.75
CA CYS A 91 0.72 -16.17 14.44
C CYS A 91 0.58 -14.96 13.50
N MET A 92 1.63 -14.60 12.76
CA MET A 92 1.55 -13.47 11.83
C MET A 92 0.52 -13.70 10.72
N ARG A 93 0.46 -14.92 10.15
CA ARG A 93 -0.55 -15.26 9.14
C ARG A 93 -1.98 -15.14 9.67
N GLN A 94 -2.19 -15.36 10.97
CA GLN A 94 -3.48 -15.15 11.64
C GLN A 94 -3.76 -13.67 11.94
N ALA A 95 -2.74 -12.89 12.28
CA ALA A 95 -2.87 -11.46 12.58
C ALA A 95 -3.14 -10.62 11.32
N VAL A 96 -2.46 -10.93 10.21
CA VAL A 96 -2.50 -10.12 8.97
C VAL A 96 -3.92 -9.80 8.47
N PRO A 97 -4.87 -10.76 8.41
CA PRO A 97 -6.25 -10.48 7.99
C PRO A 97 -7.06 -9.59 8.94
N LEU A 98 -6.60 -9.40 10.18
CA LEU A 98 -7.28 -8.59 11.18
C LEU A 98 -6.95 -7.11 11.04
N PHE A 99 -5.78 -6.78 10.46
CA PHE A 99 -5.34 -5.41 10.32
C PHE A 99 -6.20 -4.61 9.34
N SER A 100 -6.28 -3.31 9.60
CA SER A 100 -6.93 -2.32 8.73
C SER A 100 -6.48 -0.92 9.12
N LYS A 101 -7.00 0.11 8.45
CA LYS A 101 -6.75 1.51 8.85
C LYS A 101 -7.09 1.83 10.32
N ASN A 102 -7.94 1.04 10.96
CA ASN A 102 -8.38 1.23 12.35
C ASN A 102 -7.87 0.15 13.32
N VAL A 103 -7.16 -0.86 12.83
CA VAL A 103 -6.61 -1.97 13.65
C VAL A 103 -5.18 -2.15 13.18
N HIS A 104 -4.23 -1.69 13.98
CA HIS A 104 -2.85 -1.47 13.52
C HIS A 104 -1.92 -2.65 13.82
N SER A 105 -0.85 -2.74 13.05
CA SER A 105 0.18 -3.77 13.13
C SER A 105 1.45 -3.31 13.88
N THR A 106 1.41 -2.16 14.56
CA THR A 106 2.59 -1.45 15.08
C THR A 106 3.53 -2.32 15.90
N ASN A 107 3.00 -3.12 16.83
CA ASN A 107 3.80 -3.98 17.70
C ASN A 107 4.51 -5.09 16.92
N PHE A 108 3.83 -5.67 15.92
CA PHE A 108 4.38 -6.69 15.05
C PHE A 108 5.48 -6.14 14.16
N VAL A 109 5.25 -4.97 13.53
CA VAL A 109 6.27 -4.31 12.70
C VAL A 109 7.49 -3.94 13.53
N THR A 110 7.28 -3.40 14.74
CA THR A 110 8.35 -3.08 15.68
C THR A 110 9.16 -4.32 16.01
N TYR A 111 8.49 -5.42 16.40
CA TYR A 111 9.15 -6.68 16.72
C TYR A 111 9.97 -7.21 15.54
N PHE A 112 9.42 -7.16 14.32
CA PHE A 112 10.13 -7.62 13.13
C PHE A 112 11.39 -6.79 12.86
N CYS A 113 11.29 -5.46 12.96
CA CYS A 113 12.45 -4.58 12.79
C CYS A 113 13.52 -4.82 13.87
N GLU A 114 13.14 -5.01 15.13
CA GLU A 114 14.08 -5.09 16.25
C GLU A 114 14.67 -6.50 16.46
N ASN A 115 13.90 -7.56 16.24
CA ASN A 115 14.27 -8.93 16.62
C ASN A 115 14.39 -9.90 15.45
N VAL A 116 13.71 -9.66 14.32
CA VAL A 116 13.66 -10.61 13.21
C VAL A 116 14.62 -10.24 12.08
N LEU A 117 14.62 -8.98 11.64
CA LEU A 117 15.52 -8.52 10.57
C LEU A 117 17.01 -8.76 10.88
N PRO A 118 17.52 -8.52 12.11
CA PRO A 118 18.93 -8.74 12.43
C PRO A 118 19.38 -10.20 12.27
N ILE A 119 18.48 -11.16 12.45
CA ILE A 119 18.79 -12.60 12.38
C ILE A 119 18.25 -13.27 11.11
N LEU A 120 17.71 -12.50 10.15
CA LEU A 120 17.03 -13.02 8.96
C LEU A 120 17.84 -14.09 8.21
N SER A 121 19.15 -13.88 8.03
CA SER A 121 20.03 -14.78 7.30
C SER A 121 20.22 -16.14 7.99
N THR A 122 19.96 -16.21 9.29
CA THR A 122 20.09 -17.44 10.11
C THR A 122 18.80 -18.25 10.16
N LEU A 123 17.68 -17.69 9.69
CA LEU A 123 16.40 -18.39 9.70
C LEU A 123 16.38 -19.49 8.64
N THR A 124 16.11 -20.72 9.08
CA THR A 124 15.99 -21.91 8.24
C THR A 124 14.66 -22.60 8.51
N SER A 125 14.10 -23.31 7.53
CA SER A 125 12.97 -24.22 7.74
C SER A 125 13.37 -25.61 7.29
N PRO A 126 12.89 -26.67 7.98
CA PRO A 126 13.04 -28.04 7.52
C PRO A 126 12.22 -28.34 6.25
N ALA A 127 11.29 -27.47 5.83
CA ALA A 127 10.47 -27.70 4.64
C ALA A 127 11.23 -27.40 3.34
N GLU A 128 11.46 -28.43 2.52
CA GLU A 128 12.14 -28.29 1.23
C GLU A 128 11.42 -27.33 0.28
N GLY A 129 12.20 -26.47 -0.39
CA GLY A 129 11.69 -25.55 -1.41
C GLY A 129 10.98 -24.30 -0.89
N ILE A 130 10.89 -24.11 0.43
CA ILE A 130 10.33 -22.88 1.04
C ILE A 130 11.46 -21.93 1.43
N ASP A 131 11.43 -20.74 0.85
CA ASP A 131 12.28 -19.64 1.29
C ASP A 131 11.65 -18.93 2.49
N VAL A 132 12.05 -19.33 3.69
CA VAL A 132 11.55 -18.77 4.96
C VAL A 132 11.83 -17.28 5.08
N GLN A 133 13.00 -16.84 4.66
CA GLN A 133 13.41 -15.45 4.77
C GLN A 133 12.49 -14.59 3.92
N LEU A 134 12.17 -15.05 2.71
CA LEU A 134 11.19 -14.38 1.87
C LEU A 134 9.78 -14.38 2.50
N GLU A 135 9.34 -15.47 3.13
CA GLU A 135 8.04 -15.51 3.80
C GLU A 135 7.95 -14.55 4.98
N VAL A 136 9.02 -14.42 5.78
CA VAL A 136 9.15 -13.40 6.84
C VAL A 136 9.03 -12.00 6.24
N LEU A 137 9.77 -11.72 5.16
CA LEU A 137 9.75 -10.41 4.51
C LEU A 137 8.39 -10.08 3.89
N LYS A 138 7.69 -11.06 3.31
CA LYS A 138 6.32 -10.86 2.80
C LYS A 138 5.36 -10.46 3.92
N LEU A 139 5.44 -11.12 5.08
CA LEU A 139 4.62 -10.76 6.24
C LEU A 139 4.93 -9.34 6.73
N LEU A 140 6.21 -8.97 6.83
CA LEU A 140 6.61 -7.61 7.17
C LEU A 140 6.01 -6.58 6.19
N ALA A 141 6.10 -6.86 4.88
CA ALA A 141 5.56 -5.99 3.85
C ALA A 141 4.04 -5.81 3.98
N GLU A 142 3.28 -6.88 4.19
CA GLU A 142 1.84 -6.80 4.40
C GLU A 142 1.48 -5.98 5.65
N MET A 143 2.15 -6.25 6.76
CA MET A 143 1.92 -5.57 8.03
C MET A 143 2.30 -4.08 7.96
N SER A 144 3.36 -3.71 7.23
CA SER A 144 3.85 -2.32 7.15
C SER A 144 2.78 -1.32 6.69
N SER A 145 1.86 -1.75 5.82
CA SER A 145 0.77 -0.91 5.29
C SER A 145 -0.30 -0.54 6.34
N PHE A 146 -0.31 -1.21 7.48
CA PHE A 146 -1.24 -0.99 8.59
C PHE A 146 -0.53 -0.51 9.86
N CYS A 147 0.71 -0.06 9.76
CA CYS A 147 1.44 0.47 10.90
C CYS A 147 0.75 1.74 11.42
N GLY A 148 0.45 1.76 12.72
CA GLY A 148 -0.06 2.94 13.43
C GLY A 148 1.07 3.89 13.79
N ASP A 149 0.86 4.71 14.81
CA ASP A 149 1.92 5.55 15.36
C ASP A 149 2.92 4.68 16.12
N MET A 150 4.22 4.90 15.88
CA MET A 150 5.30 4.04 16.35
C MET A 150 6.33 4.88 17.10
N ASP A 151 6.55 4.59 18.39
CA ASP A 151 7.48 5.35 19.24
C ASP A 151 8.92 5.30 18.71
N LYS A 152 9.37 4.11 18.28
CA LYS A 152 10.72 3.87 17.76
C LYS A 152 10.82 3.96 16.24
N LEU A 153 9.99 4.79 15.59
CA LEU A 153 9.92 4.88 14.13
C LEU A 153 11.28 5.11 13.47
N GLU A 154 12.06 6.10 13.95
CA GLU A 154 13.37 6.43 13.36
C GLU A 154 14.36 5.26 13.47
N SER A 155 14.42 4.60 14.62
CA SER A 155 15.32 3.45 14.84
C SER A 155 14.92 2.26 13.97
N ASN A 156 13.63 1.95 13.90
CA ASN A 156 13.13 0.83 13.12
C ASN A 156 13.26 1.07 11.61
N LEU A 157 13.05 2.31 11.17
CA LEU A 157 13.26 2.72 9.79
C LEU A 157 14.73 2.64 9.39
N ASN A 158 15.66 3.00 10.28
CA ASN A 158 17.10 2.78 10.08
C ASN A 158 17.47 1.30 9.95
N LYS A 159 16.99 0.42 10.86
CA LYS A 159 17.24 -1.04 10.77
C LYS A 159 16.73 -1.62 9.45
N LEU A 160 15.56 -1.18 9.01
CA LEU A 160 14.96 -1.60 7.75
C LEU A 160 15.76 -1.07 6.55
N PHE A 161 16.20 0.19 6.60
CA PHE A 161 17.07 0.80 5.60
C PHE A 161 18.40 0.06 5.46
N ASP A 162 19.08 -0.23 6.58
CA ASP A 162 20.32 -1.01 6.59
C ASP A 162 20.13 -2.38 5.97
N LYS A 163 19.04 -3.07 6.35
CA LYS A 163 18.72 -4.37 5.78
C LYS A 163 18.43 -4.29 4.28
N LEU A 164 17.79 -3.22 3.80
CA LEU A 164 17.58 -2.99 2.37
C LEU A 164 18.91 -2.84 1.61
N LEU A 165 19.89 -2.12 2.17
CA LEU A 165 21.20 -1.92 1.53
C LEU A 165 21.97 -3.23 1.36
N GLU A 166 21.80 -4.22 2.25
CA GLU A 166 22.40 -5.56 2.11
C GLU A 166 21.95 -6.27 0.81
N TYR A 167 20.74 -5.99 0.33
CA TYR A 167 20.18 -6.58 -0.89
C TYR A 167 20.27 -5.68 -2.12
N MET A 168 20.88 -4.49 -1.98
CA MET A 168 21.13 -3.56 -3.09
C MET A 168 22.64 -3.36 -3.25
N PRO A 169 23.32 -4.20 -4.04
CA PRO A 169 24.78 -4.13 -4.20
C PRO A 169 25.23 -2.83 -4.86
N LEU A 170 26.50 -2.49 -4.66
CA LEU A 170 27.17 -1.46 -5.43
C LEU A 170 27.36 -1.91 -6.89
N PRO A 171 27.38 -0.97 -7.84
CA PRO A 171 27.84 -1.28 -9.19
C PRO A 171 29.25 -1.89 -9.15
N PRO A 172 29.53 -2.94 -9.93
CA PRO A 172 30.89 -3.44 -10.11
C PRO A 172 31.83 -2.31 -10.53
N GLU A 173 33.05 -2.32 -10.02
CA GLU A 173 34.08 -1.39 -10.48
C GLU A 173 34.36 -1.64 -11.97
N GLU A 174 34.31 -0.59 -12.78
CA GLU A 174 34.68 -0.67 -14.19
C GLU A 174 36.19 -0.94 -14.26
N VAL A 175 36.59 -2.18 -14.56
CA VAL A 175 37.99 -2.49 -14.85
C VAL A 175 38.34 -1.84 -16.19
N GLU A 176 39.17 -0.79 -16.17
CA GLU A 176 39.59 -0.01 -17.36
C GLU A 176 40.34 -0.86 -18.42
N ASN A 177 40.72 -2.09 -18.10
CA ASN A 177 41.37 -3.01 -19.01
C ASN A 177 40.41 -4.16 -19.30
N GLY A 178 40.01 -4.31 -20.57
CA GLY A 178 39.07 -5.29 -21.10
C GLY A 178 39.49 -6.77 -20.99
N GLU A 179 40.08 -7.17 -19.87
CA GLU A 179 40.09 -8.56 -19.42
C GLU A 179 38.85 -8.76 -18.56
N ASN A 180 37.88 -9.46 -19.12
CA ASN A 180 36.75 -10.01 -18.38
C ASN A 180 37.29 -10.99 -17.34
N SER A 181 37.78 -10.50 -16.20
CA SER A 181 37.64 -11.25 -14.97
C SER A 181 36.15 -11.50 -14.82
N ALA A 182 35.77 -12.77 -14.88
CA ALA A 182 34.41 -13.27 -14.66
C ALA A 182 33.95 -12.97 -13.23
N ASN A 183 33.90 -11.68 -12.85
CA ASN A 183 33.22 -11.20 -11.68
C ASN A 183 31.75 -11.44 -11.97
N GLU A 184 31.24 -12.56 -11.46
CA GLU A 184 29.82 -12.92 -11.52
C GLU A 184 29.01 -11.68 -11.15
N GLU A 185 28.24 -11.13 -12.11
CA GLU A 185 27.32 -10.04 -11.81
C GLU A 185 26.45 -10.46 -10.63
N PRO A 186 26.37 -9.66 -9.55
CA PRO A 186 25.68 -10.08 -8.34
C PRO A 186 24.22 -10.37 -8.67
N LYS A 187 23.78 -11.59 -8.35
CA LYS A 187 22.41 -12.04 -8.62
C LYS A 187 21.43 -11.22 -7.77
N LEU A 188 20.72 -10.30 -8.43
CA LEU A 188 19.76 -9.42 -7.76
C LEU A 188 18.54 -10.19 -7.24
N GLN A 189 18.27 -10.07 -5.93
CA GLN A 189 17.14 -10.72 -5.27
C GLN A 189 15.90 -9.82 -5.30
N PHE A 190 15.26 -9.70 -6.47
CA PHE A 190 14.11 -8.81 -6.67
C PHE A 190 12.97 -9.04 -5.67
N SER A 191 12.61 -10.27 -5.35
CA SER A 191 11.50 -10.56 -4.40
C SER A 191 11.77 -10.02 -2.98
N TYR A 192 13.03 -10.09 -2.53
CA TYR A 192 13.44 -9.56 -1.22
C TYR A 192 13.39 -8.04 -1.22
N VAL A 193 13.92 -7.43 -2.28
CA VAL A 193 13.92 -5.97 -2.44
C VAL A 193 12.50 -5.42 -2.59
N GLU A 194 11.58 -6.12 -3.25
CA GLU A 194 10.16 -5.70 -3.26
C GLU A 194 9.62 -5.57 -1.83
N CYS A 195 9.85 -6.58 -0.99
CA CYS A 195 9.34 -6.59 0.38
C CYS A 195 9.96 -5.47 1.23
N LEU A 196 11.29 -5.36 1.21
CA LEU A 196 12.03 -4.37 2.01
C LEU A 196 11.76 -2.95 1.52
N LEU A 197 11.80 -2.71 0.21
CA LEU A 197 11.55 -1.39 -0.36
C LEU A 197 10.10 -0.95 -0.15
N PHE A 198 9.13 -1.87 -0.26
CA PHE A 198 7.73 -1.58 0.06
C PHE A 198 7.58 -1.20 1.54
N SER A 199 8.14 -2.00 2.45
CA SER A 199 8.06 -1.74 3.89
C SER A 199 8.73 -0.41 4.27
N PHE A 200 9.90 -0.13 3.69
CA PHE A 200 10.61 1.14 3.83
C PHE A 200 9.74 2.31 3.36
N HIS A 201 9.10 2.17 2.21
CA HIS A 201 8.22 3.20 1.65
C HIS A 201 6.99 3.46 2.54
N GLN A 202 6.34 2.41 3.06
CA GLN A 202 5.20 2.56 3.96
C GLN A 202 5.56 3.28 5.26
N LEU A 203 6.68 2.90 5.90
CA LEU A 203 7.13 3.53 7.14
C LEU A 203 7.73 4.93 6.90
N GLY A 204 8.48 5.11 5.82
CA GLY A 204 9.06 6.39 5.41
C GLY A 204 8.00 7.46 5.14
N ARG A 205 6.79 7.07 4.70
CA ARG A 205 5.65 8.00 4.58
C ARG A 205 5.29 8.69 5.90
N LYS A 206 5.55 8.07 7.04
CA LYS A 206 5.32 8.65 8.38
C LYS A 206 6.47 9.54 8.85
N MET A 207 7.63 9.48 8.19
CA MET A 207 8.80 10.31 8.45
C MET A 207 9.45 10.76 7.12
N PRO A 208 8.81 11.66 6.34
CA PRO A 208 9.28 12.03 5.01
C PRO A 208 10.69 12.64 5.00
N ASP A 209 11.09 13.26 6.11
CA ASP A 209 12.39 13.91 6.26
C ASP A 209 13.52 12.93 6.59
N PHE A 210 13.23 11.62 6.73
CA PHE A 210 14.23 10.60 7.09
C PHE A 210 15.45 10.61 6.15
N LEU A 211 15.23 10.57 4.83
CA LEU A 211 16.31 10.58 3.83
C LEU A 211 16.92 11.98 3.62
N ILE A 212 16.38 13.02 4.25
CA ILE A 212 16.83 14.41 4.11
C ILE A 212 17.74 14.77 5.30
N ASP A 213 17.27 14.49 6.51
CA ASP A 213 17.88 15.00 7.75
C ASP A 213 18.46 13.91 8.65
N LYS A 214 18.03 12.64 8.50
CA LYS A 214 18.37 11.55 9.42
C LYS A 214 19.43 10.57 8.88
N VAL A 215 19.61 10.56 7.57
CA VAL A 215 20.63 9.74 6.91
C VAL A 215 21.82 10.63 6.55
N ASP A 216 23.00 10.19 6.96
CA ASP A 216 24.26 10.85 6.62
C ASP A 216 24.44 11.04 5.10
N ALA A 217 25.08 12.15 4.69
CA ALA A 217 25.21 12.53 3.30
C ALA A 217 25.96 11.49 2.45
N ASP A 218 26.98 10.85 3.00
CA ASP A 218 27.75 9.81 2.29
C ASP A 218 26.91 8.55 2.15
N LYS A 219 26.18 8.18 3.20
CA LYS A 219 25.25 7.04 3.18
C LYS A 219 24.08 7.26 2.21
N LEU A 220 23.56 8.48 2.12
CA LEU A 220 22.52 8.84 1.14
C LEU A 220 23.06 8.80 -0.30
N LYS A 221 24.30 9.22 -0.51
CA LYS A 221 24.97 9.13 -1.82
C LYS A 221 25.19 7.68 -2.22
N ASP A 222 25.68 6.84 -1.31
CA ASP A 222 25.82 5.39 -1.48
C ASP A 222 24.47 4.74 -1.84
N PHE A 223 23.40 5.08 -1.11
CA PHE A 223 22.06 4.60 -1.42
C PHE A 223 21.59 4.99 -2.83
N LYS A 224 21.83 6.24 -3.26
CA LYS A 224 21.49 6.68 -4.62
C LYS A 224 22.24 5.89 -5.69
N ILE A 225 23.51 5.56 -5.47
CA ILE A 225 24.31 4.75 -6.40
C ILE A 225 23.74 3.33 -6.48
N ARG A 226 23.42 2.70 -5.35
CA ARG A 226 22.79 1.38 -5.27
C ARG A 226 21.42 1.35 -5.95
N LEU A 227 20.59 2.36 -5.73
CA LEU A 227 19.29 2.52 -6.40
C LEU A 227 19.45 2.61 -7.92
N GLN A 228 20.41 3.40 -8.40
CA GLN A 228 20.68 3.55 -9.83
C GLN A 228 21.14 2.23 -10.45
N TYR A 229 22.06 1.52 -9.79
CA TYR A 229 22.53 0.21 -10.26
C TYR A 229 21.39 -0.82 -10.29
N PHE A 230 20.63 -0.91 -9.22
CA PHE A 230 19.49 -1.83 -9.13
C PHE A 230 18.43 -1.52 -10.19
N ALA A 231 18.16 -0.24 -10.47
CA ALA A 231 17.24 0.18 -11.53
C ALA A 231 17.72 -0.24 -12.93
N ARG A 232 19.04 -0.24 -13.20
CA ARG A 232 19.60 -0.76 -14.47
C ARG A 232 19.35 -2.27 -14.59
N GLY A 233 19.69 -3.04 -13.55
CA GLY A 233 19.45 -4.49 -13.51
C GLY A 233 17.97 -4.84 -13.67
N LEU A 234 17.09 -4.04 -13.08
CA LEU A 234 15.64 -4.13 -13.21
C LEU A 234 15.17 -3.99 -14.67
N GLN A 235 15.72 -3.03 -15.42
CA GLN A 235 15.37 -2.80 -16.82
C GLN A 235 15.78 -3.99 -17.71
N VAL A 236 16.98 -4.53 -17.49
CA VAL A 236 17.47 -5.72 -18.21
C VAL A 236 16.55 -6.90 -17.95
N TYR A 237 16.22 -7.15 -16.68
CA TYR A 237 15.35 -8.28 -16.31
C TYR A 237 13.92 -8.12 -16.84
N ILE A 238 13.33 -6.93 -16.77
CA ILE A 238 12.01 -6.63 -17.38
C ILE A 238 12.04 -6.92 -18.88
N ARG A 239 13.10 -6.53 -19.59
CA ARG A 239 13.23 -6.81 -21.03
C ARG A 239 13.27 -8.31 -21.31
N GLN A 240 14.06 -9.07 -20.56
CA GLN A 240 14.13 -10.53 -20.69
C GLN A 240 12.76 -11.20 -20.42
N LEU A 241 12.06 -10.80 -19.36
CA LEU A 241 10.74 -11.31 -19.02
C LEU A 241 9.70 -11.01 -20.11
N ARG A 242 9.70 -9.78 -20.66
CA ARG A 242 8.79 -9.39 -21.74
C ARG A 242 9.05 -10.18 -23.02
N LEU A 243 10.30 -10.38 -23.40
CA LEU A 243 10.66 -11.22 -24.55
C LEU A 243 10.21 -12.68 -24.34
N ALA A 244 10.44 -13.23 -23.15
CA ALA A 244 10.05 -14.61 -22.82
C ALA A 244 8.53 -14.84 -22.76
N LEU A 245 7.74 -13.77 -22.59
CA LEU A 245 6.28 -13.81 -22.55
C LEU A 245 5.63 -13.27 -23.83
N GLN A 246 6.41 -12.77 -24.78
CA GLN A 246 5.90 -12.21 -26.03
C GLN A 246 5.17 -13.28 -26.83
N GLY A 247 3.96 -12.97 -27.31
CA GLY A 247 3.14 -13.91 -28.09
C GLY A 247 2.46 -15.02 -27.29
N LYS A 248 2.69 -15.12 -25.97
CA LYS A 248 2.00 -16.10 -25.10
C LYS A 248 0.66 -15.53 -24.63
N THR A 249 -0.43 -16.26 -24.90
CA THR A 249 -1.79 -15.88 -24.51
C THR A 249 -2.59 -17.05 -23.95
N GLY A 250 -3.68 -16.76 -23.23
CA GLY A 250 -4.62 -17.78 -22.75
C GLY A 250 -3.97 -18.84 -21.86
N ASP A 251 -4.17 -20.11 -22.18
CA ASP A 251 -3.69 -21.23 -21.37
C ASP A 251 -2.17 -21.33 -21.33
N SER A 252 -1.45 -20.81 -22.33
CA SER A 252 0.01 -20.78 -22.29
C SER A 252 0.55 -19.95 -21.12
N LEU A 253 -0.16 -18.93 -20.67
CA LEU A 253 0.23 -18.12 -19.50
C LEU A 253 -0.03 -18.82 -18.16
N LYS A 254 -0.80 -19.92 -18.17
CA LYS A 254 -1.14 -20.68 -16.96
C LYS A 254 -0.10 -21.76 -16.63
N THR A 255 0.91 -21.98 -17.48
CA THR A 255 2.02 -22.87 -17.13
C THR A 255 2.78 -22.32 -15.92
N GLU A 256 3.32 -23.21 -15.09
CA GLU A 256 3.97 -22.80 -13.85
C GLU A 256 5.16 -21.87 -14.11
N GLU A 257 5.95 -22.17 -15.14
CA GLU A 257 7.04 -21.30 -15.62
C GLU A 257 6.56 -19.89 -15.99
N ASN A 258 5.45 -19.78 -16.74
CA ASN A 258 4.95 -18.48 -17.17
C ASN A 258 4.26 -17.72 -16.04
N LYS A 259 3.62 -18.41 -15.07
CA LYS A 259 3.12 -17.78 -13.85
C LYS A 259 4.25 -17.12 -13.06
N ILE A 260 5.38 -17.81 -12.88
CA ILE A 260 6.56 -17.26 -12.21
C ILE A 260 7.04 -16.00 -12.95
N LYS A 261 7.13 -16.03 -14.28
CA LYS A 261 7.53 -14.86 -15.10
C LYS A 261 6.53 -13.70 -15.00
N VAL A 262 5.23 -13.97 -14.95
CA VAL A 262 4.19 -12.96 -14.77
C VAL A 262 4.26 -12.33 -13.37
N VAL A 263 4.49 -13.12 -12.33
CA VAL A 263 4.72 -12.61 -10.97
C VAL A 263 6.00 -11.76 -10.93
N ALA A 264 7.08 -12.23 -11.55
CA ALA A 264 8.33 -11.47 -11.66
C ALA A 264 8.14 -10.12 -12.37
N LEU A 265 7.26 -10.03 -13.39
CA LEU A 265 6.91 -8.74 -13.98
C LEU A 265 6.19 -7.80 -13.00
N LYS A 266 5.34 -8.33 -12.11
CA LYS A 266 4.72 -7.51 -11.05
C LYS A 266 5.75 -7.04 -10.03
N ILE A 267 6.61 -7.94 -9.54
CA ILE A 267 7.71 -7.64 -8.61
C ILE A 267 8.54 -6.48 -9.17
N THR A 268 9.01 -6.65 -10.41
CA THR A 268 9.89 -5.67 -11.03
C THR A 268 9.21 -4.34 -11.32
N ASN A 269 7.94 -4.34 -11.72
CA ASN A 269 7.17 -3.11 -11.89
C ASN A 269 6.92 -2.38 -10.56
N ASN A 270 6.61 -3.10 -9.48
CA ASN A 270 6.43 -2.54 -8.15
C ASN A 270 7.70 -1.85 -7.67
N ILE A 271 8.85 -2.52 -7.77
CA ILE A 271 10.15 -1.94 -7.42
C ILE A 271 10.41 -0.68 -8.25
N ASN A 272 10.17 -0.70 -9.56
CA ASN A 272 10.39 0.47 -10.42
C ASN A 272 9.56 1.69 -9.98
N VAL A 273 8.31 1.48 -9.58
CA VAL A 273 7.44 2.55 -9.06
C VAL A 273 8.00 3.11 -7.75
N LEU A 274 8.37 2.25 -6.81
CA LEU A 274 8.92 2.66 -5.51
C LEU A 274 10.26 3.39 -5.64
N ILE A 275 11.16 2.91 -6.52
CA ILE A 275 12.44 3.55 -6.80
C ILE A 275 12.24 4.95 -7.39
N LYS A 276 11.29 5.13 -8.33
CA LYS A 276 10.96 6.45 -8.88
C LYS A 276 10.49 7.43 -7.81
N ASP A 277 9.66 6.96 -6.89
CA ASP A 277 9.18 7.72 -5.75
C ASP A 277 10.36 8.24 -4.91
N LEU A 278 11.34 7.38 -4.60
CA LEU A 278 12.52 7.75 -3.80
C LEU A 278 13.57 8.60 -4.54
N PHE A 279 13.52 8.68 -5.87
CA PHE A 279 14.40 9.55 -6.66
C PHE A 279 13.93 11.01 -6.74
N HIS A 280 12.70 11.31 -6.34
CA HIS A 280 12.27 12.70 -6.23
C HIS A 280 13.12 13.47 -5.21
N ASN A 281 13.27 14.78 -5.42
CA ASN A 281 13.93 15.68 -4.49
C ASN A 281 12.93 16.79 -4.08
N PRO A 282 12.32 16.72 -2.87
CA PRO A 282 12.46 15.67 -1.85
C PRO A 282 11.80 14.33 -2.24
N PRO A 283 12.15 13.20 -1.59
CA PRO A 283 11.54 11.89 -1.86
C PRO A 283 10.02 11.89 -1.76
N SER A 284 9.36 11.13 -2.64
CA SER A 284 7.91 10.99 -2.70
C SER A 284 7.46 9.66 -2.08
N TYR A 285 6.34 9.67 -1.37
CA TYR A 285 5.70 8.48 -0.81
C TYR A 285 4.22 8.36 -1.22
N LYS A 286 3.91 8.84 -2.43
CA LYS A 286 2.53 8.97 -2.92
C LYS A 286 2.06 7.75 -3.71
N SER A 287 2.98 7.05 -4.37
CA SER A 287 2.62 5.89 -5.19
C SER A 287 2.08 4.76 -4.31
N THR A 288 1.08 4.06 -4.81
CA THR A 288 0.50 2.88 -4.15
C THR A 288 0.69 1.70 -5.09
N VAL A 289 1.29 0.62 -4.58
CA VAL A 289 1.49 -0.63 -5.32
C VAL A 289 0.79 -1.77 -4.61
N THR A 290 0.24 -2.70 -5.37
CA THR A 290 -0.28 -3.96 -4.83
C THR A 290 0.85 -4.97 -4.82
N LEU A 291 1.21 -5.49 -3.64
CA LEU A 291 2.25 -6.53 -3.47
C LEU A 291 2.04 -7.68 -4.48
N SER A 292 3.12 -8.17 -5.08
CA SER A 292 3.06 -9.08 -6.24
C SER A 292 2.30 -10.38 -5.99
N TRP A 293 2.28 -10.87 -4.74
CA TRP A 293 1.57 -12.07 -4.30
C TRP A 293 0.13 -11.81 -3.80
N LYS A 294 -0.31 -10.55 -3.75
CA LYS A 294 -1.68 -10.19 -3.35
C LYS A 294 -2.57 -10.01 -4.59
N PRO A 295 -3.87 -10.37 -4.50
CA PRO A 295 -4.80 -10.13 -5.58
C PRO A 295 -4.96 -8.63 -5.82
N VAL A 296 -5.09 -8.23 -7.09
CA VAL A 296 -5.48 -6.85 -7.44
C VAL A 296 -6.95 -6.71 -7.05
N GLN A 297 -7.22 -6.06 -5.92
CA GLN A 297 -8.57 -5.66 -5.57
C GLN A 297 -9.03 -4.64 -6.61
N LYS A 298 -9.99 -5.03 -7.45
CA LYS A 298 -10.73 -4.05 -8.25
C LYS A 298 -11.52 -3.22 -7.25
N THR A 299 -11.06 -2.00 -6.96
CA THR A 299 -11.90 -1.01 -6.32
C THR A 299 -13.11 -0.79 -7.22
N GLU A 300 -14.26 -1.34 -6.83
CA GLU A 300 -15.53 -0.93 -7.41
C GLU A 300 -15.69 0.56 -7.13
N VAL A 301 -15.57 1.35 -8.20
CA VAL A 301 -15.86 2.78 -8.17
C VAL A 301 -17.34 2.92 -7.83
N GLY A 302 -17.59 3.35 -6.59
CA GLY A 302 -18.86 3.85 -6.05
C GLY A 302 -20.13 3.52 -6.82
N GLN A 303 -20.78 2.41 -6.46
CA GLN A 303 -22.22 2.34 -6.62
C GLN A 303 -22.86 3.37 -5.68
N LYS A 304 -23.30 4.47 -6.30
CA LYS A 304 -24.19 5.47 -5.74
C LYS A 304 -25.35 4.74 -5.05
N ARG A 305 -25.53 4.98 -3.75
CA ARG A 305 -26.64 4.46 -2.93
C ARG A 305 -27.95 4.61 -3.71
N SER A 306 -28.58 3.51 -4.09
CA SER A 306 -29.98 3.49 -4.44
C SER A 306 -30.77 3.55 -3.14
N SER A 307 -31.44 4.67 -2.91
CA SER A 307 -32.50 4.82 -1.91
C SER A 307 -33.62 3.82 -2.22
N GLU A 308 -33.90 2.93 -1.28
CA GLU A 308 -35.15 2.16 -1.24
C GLU A 308 -36.30 3.13 -0.98
N ASP A 309 -37.34 3.04 -1.79
CA ASP A 309 -38.66 3.50 -1.38
C ASP A 309 -39.73 2.50 -1.81
N SER A 310 -40.76 2.45 -0.97
CA SER A 310 -41.64 1.31 -0.75
C SER A 310 -42.77 1.21 -1.78
N SER A 311 -43.20 -0.02 -2.01
CA SER A 311 -44.39 -0.50 -2.75
C SER A 311 -45.57 0.46 -2.99
N SER A 312 -46.08 0.51 -4.23
CA SER A 312 -47.51 0.25 -4.53
C SER A 312 -47.77 -0.02 -6.03
N SER A 313 -48.83 -0.79 -6.28
CA SER A 313 -49.28 -1.55 -7.46
C SER A 313 -49.87 -0.78 -8.66
N SER A 314 -49.62 -1.23 -9.92
CA SER A 314 -50.57 -1.27 -11.09
C SER A 314 -49.94 -1.76 -12.43
N PRO A 315 -50.71 -2.22 -13.46
CA PRO A 315 -50.40 -3.38 -14.33
C PRO A 315 -49.61 -3.12 -15.65
N PRO A 316 -49.22 -4.18 -16.41
CA PRO A 316 -48.12 -4.14 -17.37
C PRO A 316 -48.55 -3.65 -18.77
N LYS A 317 -47.71 -2.81 -19.40
CA LYS A 317 -47.82 -2.46 -20.83
C LYS A 317 -46.70 -3.13 -21.65
N LYS A 318 -47.11 -3.71 -22.79
CA LYS A 318 -46.30 -4.44 -23.78
C LYS A 318 -45.19 -3.58 -24.41
N PRO A 319 -44.07 -4.17 -24.88
CA PRO A 319 -42.95 -3.44 -25.49
C PRO A 319 -43.19 -3.15 -26.98
N ILE A 320 -42.76 -1.96 -27.42
CA ILE A 320 -42.65 -1.55 -28.83
C ILE A 320 -41.16 -1.63 -29.21
N PRO A 321 -40.76 -2.23 -30.35
CA PRO A 321 -39.37 -2.40 -30.73
C PRO A 321 -38.82 -1.16 -31.47
N GLY A 322 -37.70 -0.62 -31.01
CA GLY A 322 -36.92 0.44 -31.68
C GLY A 322 -35.46 0.00 -31.88
N PRO A 323 -34.75 0.50 -32.91
CA PRO A 323 -33.66 -0.22 -33.56
C PRO A 323 -32.30 -0.05 -32.86
N LYS A 324 -31.50 -1.13 -32.90
CA LYS A 324 -30.08 -1.18 -32.53
C LYS A 324 -29.27 -0.20 -33.38
N ARG A 325 -28.36 0.56 -32.76
CA ARG A 325 -27.23 1.15 -33.49
C ARG A 325 -25.94 1.15 -32.67
N ASP A 326 -24.91 0.75 -33.40
CA ASP A 326 -23.58 0.38 -32.97
C ASP A 326 -22.66 1.59 -32.73
N SER A 327 -21.60 1.31 -31.98
CA SER A 327 -20.30 1.98 -31.82
C SER A 327 -19.99 3.34 -32.50
N ARG A 328 -19.45 4.24 -31.65
CA ARG A 328 -18.57 5.41 -31.93
C ARG A 328 -19.22 6.60 -32.64
N GLN A 329 -19.65 7.58 -31.85
CA GLN A 329 -19.70 8.99 -32.30
C GLN A 329 -18.94 9.92 -31.35
N ILE A 330 -17.97 10.61 -31.96
CA ILE A 330 -17.11 11.66 -31.42
C ILE A 330 -17.97 12.91 -31.24
N TYR A 331 -17.94 13.52 -30.05
CA TYR A 331 -18.73 14.70 -29.71
C TYR A 331 -18.12 15.97 -30.31
N ASN A 332 -18.90 16.69 -31.12
CA ASN A 332 -18.65 18.08 -31.47
C ASN A 332 -19.66 18.98 -30.74
N PRO A 333 -19.23 20.03 -30.02
CA PRO A 333 -20.14 20.95 -29.36
C PRO A 333 -20.87 21.86 -30.38
N PRO A 334 -22.15 22.23 -30.14
CA PRO A 334 -22.93 23.01 -31.10
C PRO A 334 -22.52 24.49 -31.14
N SER A 335 -22.18 24.99 -32.32
CA SER A 335 -22.01 26.42 -32.58
C SER A 335 -23.35 27.07 -32.92
N GLY A 336 -23.77 28.04 -32.10
CA GLY A 336 -24.45 29.24 -32.60
C GLY A 336 -25.94 29.43 -32.29
N LYS A 337 -26.18 30.51 -31.52
CA LYS A 337 -27.24 31.53 -31.69
C LYS A 337 -28.66 31.22 -31.20
N TYR A 338 -28.96 31.67 -29.99
CA TYR A 338 -30.17 32.48 -29.71
C TYR A 338 -29.82 33.64 -28.75
N SER A 339 -30.25 34.84 -29.14
CA SER A 339 -30.32 36.12 -28.41
C SER A 339 -31.16 35.97 -27.12
N GLY A 340 -31.01 36.74 -26.04
CA GLY A 340 -30.74 38.17 -25.90
C GLY A 340 -32.04 38.90 -25.50
N SER A 341 -32.24 39.22 -24.20
CA SER A 341 -32.91 40.43 -23.65
C SER A 341 -33.19 40.29 -22.14
N LEU A 342 -33.26 41.44 -21.45
CA LEU A 342 -33.48 41.74 -20.01
C LEU A 342 -32.21 41.66 -19.14
N GLY A 343 -31.59 42.73 -18.59
CA GLY A 343 -31.96 44.14 -18.44
C GLY A 343 -32.00 44.54 -16.97
N ASN A 344 -30.93 45.18 -16.45
CA ASN A 344 -30.96 46.37 -15.57
C ASN A 344 -29.58 46.74 -15.01
N PHE A 345 -29.14 47.95 -15.32
CA PHE A 345 -28.15 48.74 -14.56
C PHE A 345 -28.91 49.70 -13.62
N PRO A 346 -28.27 50.24 -12.58
CA PRO A 346 -27.94 51.67 -12.67
C PRO A 346 -26.62 52.05 -11.99
N TYR A 347 -25.86 52.95 -12.62
CA TYR A 347 -25.40 54.17 -11.95
C TYR A 347 -24.98 55.20 -13.02
N GLU A 348 -25.62 56.37 -12.95
CA GLU A 348 -25.34 57.55 -13.78
C GLU A 348 -24.15 58.37 -13.24
N GLN A 349 -23.71 59.28 -14.11
CA GLN A 349 -22.89 60.49 -13.87
C GLN A 349 -21.37 60.31 -13.89
N ARG A 350 -20.58 61.12 -14.62
CA ARG A 350 -20.84 62.24 -15.53
C ARG A 350 -19.51 62.67 -16.17
N GLY A 351 -19.51 62.86 -17.50
CA GLY A 351 -18.57 63.71 -18.26
C GLY A 351 -17.19 63.09 -18.54
N GLY A 352 -16.59 63.12 -19.72
CA GLY A 352 -16.90 63.85 -20.95
C GLY A 352 -15.60 64.41 -21.57
N PHE A 353 -15.25 63.92 -22.76
CA PHE A 353 -14.55 64.62 -23.85
C PHE A 353 -13.00 64.77 -23.90
N ARG A 354 -12.46 64.08 -24.93
CA ARG A 354 -11.56 64.52 -26.03
C ARG A 354 -10.03 64.65 -25.84
N GLY A 355 -9.36 63.95 -26.77
CA GLY A 355 -8.05 64.30 -27.36
C GLY A 355 -6.88 63.57 -26.69
N GLY A 356 -5.94 62.93 -27.37
CA GLY A 356 -5.59 62.88 -28.77
C GLY A 356 -4.43 61.90 -28.99
N ARG A 357 -4.17 61.60 -30.26
CA ARG A 357 -3.15 60.69 -30.78
C ARG A 357 -1.72 61.14 -30.46
N GLY A 358 -0.79 60.18 -30.34
CA GLY A 358 0.66 60.36 -30.56
C GLY A 358 1.47 59.24 -29.89
N ARG A 359 1.79 58.14 -30.58
CA ARG A 359 3.04 57.89 -31.33
C ARG A 359 4.33 58.28 -30.60
N GLY A 360 5.04 57.25 -30.10
CA GLY A 360 6.40 56.91 -30.57
C GLY A 360 7.61 57.55 -29.87
N TRP A 361 8.68 56.73 -29.83
CA TRP A 361 10.08 56.99 -29.45
C TRP A 361 10.35 57.05 -27.94
N GLY A 362 11.37 56.39 -27.39
CA GLY A 362 12.62 55.90 -27.98
C GLY A 362 13.80 56.59 -27.29
N GLY A 363 14.57 55.82 -26.52
CA GLY A 363 16.01 55.99 -26.30
C GLY A 363 16.53 57.21 -25.53
N ARG A 364 17.18 56.94 -24.39
CA ARG A 364 18.40 57.57 -23.82
C ARG A 364 18.64 56.85 -22.47
N GLY A 365 19.68 56.07 -22.22
CA GLY A 365 21.07 56.28 -22.59
C GLY A 365 21.71 57.23 -21.60
N ASN A 366 22.30 56.72 -20.50
CA ASN A 366 23.46 57.38 -19.92
C ASN A 366 24.41 56.40 -19.22
N ARG A 367 25.70 56.68 -19.45
CA ARG A 367 26.89 55.88 -19.15
C ARG A 367 27.59 56.42 -17.89
N SER A 368 28.17 55.48 -17.13
CA SER A 368 29.57 55.46 -16.67
C SER A 368 30.10 56.49 -15.65
N ARG A 369 30.65 55.96 -14.55
CA ARG A 369 31.97 56.20 -13.89
C ARG A 369 31.89 55.53 -12.51
N GLY A 370 32.84 54.79 -11.94
CA GLY A 370 34.28 54.73 -12.15
C GLY A 370 35.00 54.97 -10.81
N ARG A 371 35.25 53.88 -10.05
CA ARG A 371 36.34 53.58 -9.09
C ARG A 371 36.63 54.47 -7.85
N VAL A 372 37.32 53.80 -6.91
CA VAL A 372 38.26 54.22 -5.82
C VAL A 372 37.59 54.24 -4.42
N TYR A 373 38.07 53.61 -3.34
CA TYR A 373 39.34 52.95 -2.97
C TYR A 373 39.17 51.47 -2.62
#